data_AF-A0A939P7U0-F1
#
_entry.id   AF-A0A939P7U0-F1
#
_cell.length_a   1.000
_cell.length_b   1.000
_cell.length_c   1.000
_cell.angle_alpha   90.00
_cell.angle_beta   90.00
_cell.angle_gamma   90.00
#
_symmetry.space_group_name_H-M   'P 1'
#
loop_
_entity.id
_entity.type
_entity.pdbx_description
1 polymer ?
#
loop_
_entity_poly.entity_id
_entity_poly.type
_entity_poly.pdbx_seq_one_letter_code
_entity_poly.pdbx_strand_id
1 'polypeptide(L)'
;MSTPISPAARPDAVATPSKPMRDHGPLMGFLYVVLFFVGLIGSSVVGGAVYPSPFDDASKIQQYFADNHDAVILMGIAQTAAALALVVFAAGIGALVRDRTNLGSGPGGVVQAAGTLSAAFLMLSGLSGWITVRDEALAQPALVRALHDFAFMTGGVAQVTTFGLFVGTASAAALKAGLLPRWICWLGGVCAAASLASVLALASEPAAFLLPVGRFSGIIWVVAAGVVLTLRRPVSGRTQR
;
A
#
# COMPACT_ATOMS: atom_id res chain seq x y z
N MET A 1 -23.03 29.39 61.99
CA MET A 1 -21.92 30.13 61.36
C MET A 1 -21.07 29.12 60.58
N SER A 2 -21.40 28.87 59.31
CA SER A 2 -20.57 28.13 58.34
C SER A 2 -21.03 28.51 56.94
N THR A 3 -20.24 29.32 56.23
CA THR A 3 -20.43 29.64 54.81
C THR A 3 -19.73 28.57 53.95
N PRO A 4 -20.36 28.04 52.89
CA PRO A 4 -19.65 27.18 51.95
C PRO A 4 -18.84 28.04 50.96
N ILE A 5 -17.58 27.65 50.77
CA ILE A 5 -16.63 28.28 49.84
C ILE A 5 -16.99 27.86 48.41
N SER A 6 -17.23 28.84 47.54
CA SER A 6 -17.47 28.63 46.11
C SER A 6 -16.17 28.21 45.40
N PRO A 7 -16.17 27.16 44.56
CA PRO A 7 -14.97 26.74 43.84
C PRO A 7 -14.66 27.73 42.71
N ALA A 8 -13.43 28.24 42.68
CA ALA A 8 -12.93 29.13 41.64
C ALA A 8 -12.98 28.47 40.25
N ALA A 9 -13.54 29.19 39.27
CA ALA A 9 -13.58 28.78 37.87
C ALA A 9 -12.15 28.61 37.31
N ARG A 10 -11.87 27.46 36.71
CA ARG A 10 -10.63 27.23 35.96
C ARG A 10 -10.61 28.15 34.73
N PRO A 11 -9.50 28.86 34.44
CA PRO A 11 -9.40 29.65 33.23
C PRO A 11 -9.44 28.74 31.99
N ASP A 12 -10.29 29.12 31.04
CA ASP A 12 -10.47 28.45 29.76
C ASP A 12 -9.14 28.44 28.99
N ALA A 13 -8.56 27.25 28.83
CA ALA A 13 -7.39 27.07 27.98
C ALA A 13 -7.78 27.41 26.53
N VAL A 14 -7.33 28.57 26.06
CA VAL A 14 -7.43 28.98 24.66
C VAL A 14 -6.69 27.94 23.82
N ALA A 15 -7.44 27.05 23.17
CA ALA A 15 -6.89 26.09 22.23
C ALA A 15 -6.24 26.85 21.07
N THR A 16 -4.91 26.87 21.03
CA THR A 16 -4.18 27.41 19.89
C THR A 16 -4.54 26.59 18.65
N PRO A 17 -4.97 27.21 17.55
CA PRO A 17 -5.31 26.49 16.33
C PRO A 17 -4.06 25.76 15.83
N SER A 18 -4.12 24.43 15.79
CA SER A 18 -3.07 23.61 15.22
C SER A 18 -2.92 23.97 13.74
N LYS A 19 -1.68 24.28 13.33
CA LYS A 19 -1.35 24.57 11.93
C LYS A 19 -1.82 23.36 11.09
N PRO A 20 -2.64 23.55 10.04
CA PRO A 20 -3.09 22.44 9.22
C PRO A 20 -1.85 21.79 8.59
N MET A 21 -1.53 20.59 9.06
CA MET A 21 -0.50 19.76 8.44
C MET A 21 -0.92 19.58 6.99
N ARG A 22 -0.04 19.92 6.04
CA ARG A 22 -0.31 19.69 4.62
C ARG A 22 -0.55 18.21 4.44
N ASP A 23 -1.80 17.84 4.16
CA ASP A 23 -2.16 16.46 3.89
C ASP A 23 -1.50 16.05 2.58
N HIS A 24 -0.39 15.30 2.65
CA HIS A 24 0.28 14.76 1.47
C HIS A 24 -0.26 13.38 1.07
N GLY A 25 -1.29 12.87 1.75
CA GLY A 25 -1.82 11.51 1.58
C GLY A 25 -2.03 11.11 0.12
N PRO A 26 -2.83 11.84 -0.69
CA PRO A 26 -3.09 11.50 -2.09
C PRO A 26 -1.85 11.50 -2.99
N LEU A 27 -0.86 12.37 -2.73
CA LEU A 27 0.41 12.41 -3.47
C LEU A 27 1.27 11.17 -3.20
N MET A 28 1.16 10.59 -1.99
CA MET A 28 1.87 9.36 -1.65
C MET A 28 1.37 8.14 -2.42
N GLY A 29 0.12 8.18 -2.92
CA GLY A 29 -0.39 7.17 -3.85
C GLY A 29 0.40 7.16 -5.17
N PHE A 30 0.73 8.35 -5.71
CA PHE A 30 1.57 8.45 -6.90
C PHE A 30 3.01 7.99 -6.63
N LEU A 31 3.59 8.38 -5.50
CA LEU A 31 4.92 7.95 -5.10
C LEU A 31 5.00 6.43 -4.94
N TYR A 32 3.99 5.79 -4.33
CA TYR A 32 3.87 4.33 -4.27
C TYR A 32 3.94 3.71 -5.67
N VAL A 33 3.15 4.22 -6.62
CA VAL A 33 3.11 3.67 -7.98
C VAL A 33 4.47 3.82 -8.68
N VAL A 34 5.09 5.00 -8.60
CA VAL A 34 6.41 5.23 -9.20
C VAL A 34 7.46 4.29 -8.62
N LEU A 35 7.57 4.22 -7.29
CA LEU A 35 8.54 3.36 -6.62
C LEU A 35 8.30 1.88 -6.92
N PHE A 36 7.04 1.45 -6.97
CA PHE A 36 6.68 0.10 -7.34
C PHE A 36 7.18 -0.26 -8.75
N PHE A 37 6.98 0.63 -9.73
CA PHE A 37 7.45 0.40 -11.10
C PHE A 37 8.97 0.57 -11.25
N VAL A 38 9.61 1.43 -10.46
CA VAL A 38 11.08 1.51 -10.39
C VAL A 38 11.65 0.17 -9.92
N GLY A 39 11.05 -0.45 -8.90
CA GLY A 39 11.43 -1.80 -8.49
C GLY A 39 11.18 -2.81 -9.59
N LEU A 40 9.96 -2.86 -10.14
CA LEU A 40 9.55 -3.89 -11.11
C LEU A 40 10.30 -3.81 -12.44
N ILE A 41 10.26 -2.65 -13.09
CA ILE A 41 10.85 -2.45 -14.42
C ILE A 41 12.34 -2.16 -14.28
N GLY A 42 12.73 -1.33 -13.31
CA GLY A 42 14.13 -0.94 -13.12
C GLY A 42 15.02 -2.14 -12.79
N SER A 43 14.58 -3.07 -11.93
CA SER A 43 15.34 -4.29 -11.66
C SER A 43 15.53 -5.15 -12.91
N SER A 44 14.50 -5.29 -13.74
CA SER A 44 14.58 -6.06 -14.99
C SER A 44 15.55 -5.43 -15.99
N VAL A 45 15.58 -4.08 -16.05
CA VAL A 45 16.54 -3.34 -16.89
C VAL A 45 17.97 -3.48 -16.36
N VAL A 46 18.17 -3.38 -15.05
CA VAL A 46 19.49 -3.50 -14.41
C VAL A 46 20.06 -4.91 -14.53
N GLY A 47 19.23 -5.95 -14.33
CA GLY A 47 19.66 -7.34 -14.44
C GLY A 47 19.76 -7.85 -15.88
N GLY A 48 19.17 -7.16 -16.86
CA GLY A 48 19.06 -7.66 -18.24
C GLY A 48 18.28 -8.97 -18.35
N ALA A 49 17.55 -9.34 -17.30
CA ALA A 49 16.84 -10.60 -17.15
C ALA A 49 15.51 -10.37 -16.42
N VAL A 50 14.54 -11.23 -16.70
CA VAL A 50 13.24 -11.20 -16.02
C VAL A 50 13.37 -11.91 -14.67
N TYR A 51 12.83 -11.29 -13.62
CA TYR A 51 12.77 -11.91 -12.29
C TYR A 51 12.10 -13.29 -12.36
N PRO A 52 12.71 -14.34 -11.77
CA PRO A 52 12.26 -15.71 -11.97
C PRO A 52 10.88 -15.95 -11.36
N SER A 53 10.10 -16.80 -12.04
CA SER A 53 8.80 -17.26 -11.55
C SER A 53 8.99 -18.10 -10.29
N PRO A 54 8.10 -18.03 -9.28
CA PRO A 54 8.11 -18.97 -8.15
C PRO A 54 7.90 -20.42 -8.59
N PHE A 55 7.43 -20.66 -9.81
CA PHE A 55 7.22 -21.99 -10.39
C PHE A 55 8.39 -22.43 -11.30
N ASP A 56 9.43 -21.60 -11.46
CA ASP A 56 10.64 -21.97 -12.20
C ASP A 56 11.49 -23.01 -11.43
N ASP A 57 12.37 -23.70 -12.16
CA ASP A 57 13.35 -24.63 -11.59
C ASP A 57 14.25 -23.98 -10.55
N ALA A 58 14.56 -24.72 -9.48
CA ALA A 58 15.39 -24.23 -8.38
C ALA A 58 16.80 -23.79 -8.84
N SER A 59 17.39 -24.46 -9.82
CA SER A 59 18.69 -24.10 -10.39
C SER A 59 18.65 -22.76 -11.12
N LYS A 60 17.58 -22.49 -11.87
CA LYS A 60 17.36 -21.21 -12.58
C LYS A 60 17.17 -20.07 -11.57
N ILE A 61 16.41 -20.31 -10.51
CA ILE A 61 16.22 -19.34 -9.42
C ILE A 61 17.57 -19.04 -8.75
N GLN A 62 18.31 -20.07 -8.34
CA GLN A 62 19.62 -19.92 -7.71
C GLN A 62 20.59 -19.13 -8.59
N GLN A 63 20.67 -19.48 -9.87
CA GLN A 63 21.54 -18.79 -10.82
C GLN A 63 21.15 -17.31 -10.96
N TYR A 64 19.87 -17.01 -11.11
CA TYR A 64 19.42 -15.63 -11.20
C TYR A 64 19.89 -14.79 -10.00
N PHE A 65 19.71 -15.28 -8.77
CA PHE A 65 20.09 -14.53 -7.57
C PHE A 65 21.61 -14.37 -7.42
N ALA A 66 22.40 -15.35 -7.88
CA ALA A 66 23.85 -15.24 -7.92
C ALA A 66 24.34 -14.18 -8.95
N ASP A 67 23.68 -14.13 -10.10
CA ASP A 67 24.11 -13.30 -11.23
C ASP A 67 23.55 -11.87 -11.18
N ASN A 68 22.45 -11.63 -10.44
CA ASN A 68 21.67 -10.38 -10.51
C ASN A 68 21.56 -9.65 -9.16
N HIS A 69 22.66 -9.60 -8.40
CA HIS A 69 22.71 -8.97 -7.07
C HIS A 69 22.08 -7.55 -7.07
N ASP A 70 22.57 -6.65 -7.92
CA ASP A 70 22.15 -5.25 -7.93
C ASP A 70 20.69 -5.06 -8.33
N ALA A 71 20.19 -5.90 -9.24
CA ALA A 71 18.78 -5.89 -9.64
C ALA A 71 17.86 -6.23 -8.46
N VAL A 72 18.25 -7.23 -7.65
CA VAL A 72 17.47 -7.67 -6.48
C VAL A 72 17.55 -6.62 -5.36
N ILE A 73 18.72 -6.01 -5.14
CA ILE A 73 18.87 -4.90 -4.20
C ILE A 73 17.98 -3.72 -4.59
N LEU A 74 17.98 -3.32 -5.86
CA LEU A 74 17.13 -2.25 -6.38
C LEU A 74 15.64 -2.57 -6.18
N MET A 75 15.21 -3.79 -6.51
CA MET A 75 13.84 -4.25 -6.28
C MET A 75 13.48 -4.13 -4.79
N GLY A 76 14.33 -4.66 -3.91
CA GLY A 76 14.10 -4.66 -2.46
C GLY A 76 13.93 -3.24 -1.91
N ILE A 77 14.87 -2.34 -2.19
CA ILE A 77 14.82 -0.95 -1.74
C ILE A 77 13.57 -0.24 -2.27
N ALA A 78 13.29 -0.39 -3.56
CA ALA A 78 12.17 0.29 -4.20
C ALA A 78 10.82 -0.22 -3.66
N GLN A 79 10.65 -1.52 -3.42
CA GLN A 79 9.41 -2.06 -2.85
C GLN A 79 9.25 -1.72 -1.37
N THR A 80 10.32 -1.70 -0.58
CA THR A 80 10.27 -1.21 0.80
C THR A 80 9.88 0.27 0.84
N ALA A 81 10.45 1.11 -0.02
CA ALA A 81 10.10 2.53 -0.11
C ALA A 81 8.64 2.72 -0.59
N ALA A 82 8.20 1.92 -1.57
CA ALA A 82 6.81 1.92 -2.05
C ALA A 82 5.84 1.55 -0.92
N ALA A 83 6.18 0.57 -0.08
CA ALA A 83 5.37 0.17 1.07
C ALA A 83 5.15 1.34 2.04
N LEU A 84 6.20 2.11 2.36
CA LEU A 84 6.07 3.29 3.22
C LEU A 84 5.13 4.34 2.62
N ALA A 85 5.24 4.60 1.31
CA ALA A 85 4.32 5.50 0.61
C ALA A 85 2.87 4.99 0.65
N LEU A 86 2.66 3.68 0.53
CA LEU A 86 1.34 3.05 0.63
C LEU A 86 0.73 3.20 2.02
N VAL A 87 1.52 3.09 3.11
CA VAL A 87 1.04 3.35 4.49
C VAL A 87 0.49 4.78 4.60
N VAL A 88 1.24 5.76 4.12
CA VAL A 88 0.84 7.17 4.22
C VAL A 88 -0.38 7.46 3.35
N PHE A 89 -0.46 6.87 2.15
CA PHE A 89 -1.64 6.97 1.29
C PHE A 89 -2.89 6.39 1.96
N ALA A 90 -2.78 5.19 2.55
CA ALA A 90 -3.89 4.53 3.24
C ALA A 90 -4.35 5.31 4.48
N ALA A 91 -3.41 5.85 5.26
CA ALA A 91 -3.72 6.71 6.39
C ALA A 91 -4.42 8.00 5.95
N GLY A 92 -4.00 8.61 4.83
CA GLY A 92 -4.62 9.79 4.25
C GLY A 92 -6.07 9.54 3.82
N ILE A 93 -6.35 8.45 3.09
CA ILE A 93 -7.74 8.09 2.73
C ILE A 93 -8.55 7.79 3.99
N GLY A 94 -8.00 7.03 4.94
CA GLY A 94 -8.66 6.74 6.20
C GLY A 94 -9.05 8.01 6.98
N ALA A 95 -8.18 9.01 7.02
CA ALA A 95 -8.46 10.32 7.61
C ALA A 95 -9.57 11.06 6.86
N LEU A 96 -9.49 11.16 5.53
CA LEU A 96 -10.51 11.81 4.71
C LEU A 96 -11.90 11.19 4.89
N VAL A 97 -11.97 9.85 5.01
CA VAL A 97 -13.22 9.13 5.29
C VAL A 97 -13.77 9.49 6.66
N ARG A 98 -12.93 9.51 7.70
CA ARG A 98 -13.35 9.87 9.07
C ARG A 98 -13.91 11.30 9.11
N ASP A 99 -13.22 12.24 8.47
CA ASP A 99 -13.59 13.65 8.49
C ASP A 99 -14.91 13.92 7.75
N ARG A 100 -15.22 13.14 6.71
CA ARG A 100 -16.39 13.39 5.85
C ARG A 100 -17.66 12.67 6.22
N THR A 101 -17.58 11.56 6.96
CA THR A 101 -18.72 10.65 7.05
C THR A 101 -19.61 10.84 8.27
N ASN A 102 -19.19 11.52 9.35
CA ASN A 102 -19.89 11.47 10.65
C ASN A 102 -20.22 10.03 11.12
N LEU A 103 -19.70 8.99 10.47
CA LEU A 103 -20.00 7.57 10.70
C LEU A 103 -19.12 6.97 11.83
N GLY A 104 -18.49 7.83 12.64
CA GLY A 104 -17.49 7.42 13.62
C GLY A 104 -16.16 6.96 13.00
N SER A 105 -15.24 6.49 13.84
CA SER A 105 -13.88 6.10 13.45
C SER A 105 -13.81 4.77 12.66
N GLY A 106 -14.89 3.99 12.62
CA GLY A 106 -14.92 2.62 12.10
C GLY A 106 -14.48 2.50 10.63
N PRO A 107 -15.21 3.08 9.66
CA PRO A 107 -14.90 2.90 8.24
C PRO A 107 -13.49 3.36 7.84
N GLY A 108 -13.06 4.53 8.31
CA GLY A 108 -11.71 5.02 8.01
C GLY A 108 -10.61 4.24 8.72
N GLY A 109 -10.89 3.67 9.90
CA GLY A 109 -9.98 2.74 10.59
C GLY A 109 -9.76 1.46 9.80
N VAL A 110 -10.81 0.86 9.25
CA VAL A 110 -10.71 -0.36 8.41
C VAL A 110 -9.89 -0.10 7.15
N VAL A 111 -10.12 1.03 6.47
CA VAL A 111 -9.35 1.42 5.28
C VAL A 111 -7.86 1.52 5.61
N GLN A 112 -7.53 2.24 6.68
CA GLN A 112 -6.14 2.40 7.11
C GLN A 112 -5.51 1.06 7.51
N ALA A 113 -6.22 0.21 8.25
CA ALA A 113 -5.73 -1.10 8.66
C ALA A 113 -5.44 -2.01 7.46
N ALA A 114 -6.35 -2.09 6.50
CA ALA A 114 -6.18 -2.90 5.29
C ALA A 114 -4.99 -2.43 4.45
N GLY A 115 -4.84 -1.10 4.27
CA GLY A 115 -3.73 -0.53 3.51
C GLY A 115 -2.37 -0.73 4.21
N THR A 116 -2.32 -0.54 5.53
CA THR A 116 -1.11 -0.81 6.32
C THR A 116 -0.72 -2.29 6.27
N LEU A 117 -1.68 -3.21 6.34
CA LEU A 117 -1.41 -4.64 6.25
C LEU A 117 -0.84 -5.01 4.87
N SER A 118 -1.40 -4.45 3.80
CA SER A 118 -0.85 -4.62 2.45
C SER A 118 0.56 -4.08 2.32
N ALA A 119 0.82 -2.88 2.85
CA ALA A 119 2.15 -2.31 2.86
C ALA A 119 3.15 -3.16 3.66
N ALA A 120 2.74 -3.71 4.81
CA ALA A 120 3.60 -4.59 5.61
C ALA A 120 4.02 -5.83 4.80
N PHE A 121 3.10 -6.46 4.08
CA PHE A 121 3.42 -7.60 3.22
C PHE A 121 4.33 -7.23 2.04
N LEU A 122 4.14 -6.05 1.43
CA LEU A 122 5.05 -5.55 0.40
C LEU A 122 6.47 -5.31 0.96
N MET A 123 6.56 -4.72 2.14
CA MET A 123 7.83 -4.47 2.83
C MET A 123 8.55 -5.77 3.18
N LEU A 124 7.83 -6.76 3.72
CA LEU A 124 8.38 -8.10 4.00
C LEU A 124 8.94 -8.76 2.73
N SER A 125 8.23 -8.65 1.60
CA SER A 125 8.69 -9.16 0.32
C SER A 125 10.01 -8.52 -0.12
N GLY A 126 10.07 -7.19 -0.12
CA GLY A 126 11.27 -6.44 -0.50
C GLY A 126 12.49 -6.75 0.38
N LEU A 127 12.29 -6.82 1.70
CA LEU A 127 13.35 -7.17 2.65
C LEU A 127 13.82 -8.61 2.49
N SER A 128 12.92 -9.54 2.20
CA SER A 128 13.27 -10.96 1.96
C SER A 128 14.09 -11.13 0.70
N GLY A 129 13.74 -10.40 -0.37
CA GLY A 129 14.55 -10.35 -1.60
C GLY A 129 15.96 -9.83 -1.34
N TRP A 130 16.09 -8.76 -0.55
CA TRP A 130 17.40 -8.24 -0.15
C TRP A 130 18.24 -9.26 0.62
N ILE A 131 17.64 -10.02 1.56
CA ILE A 131 18.34 -11.07 2.31
C ILE A 131 18.82 -12.19 1.38
N THR A 132 18.09 -12.48 0.30
CA THR A 132 18.38 -13.59 -0.61
C THR A 132 19.73 -13.44 -1.32
N VAL A 133 20.20 -12.22 -1.55
CA VAL A 133 21.46 -11.94 -2.25
C VAL A 133 22.66 -11.76 -1.32
N ARG A 134 22.51 -12.07 -0.04
CA ARG A 134 23.62 -12.15 0.91
C ARG A 134 24.51 -13.36 0.58
N ASP A 135 25.82 -13.20 0.67
CA ASP A 135 26.78 -14.29 0.43
C ASP A 135 26.45 -15.55 1.25
N GLU A 136 26.05 -15.37 2.51
CA GLU A 136 25.68 -16.47 3.41
C GLU A 136 24.40 -17.21 2.96
N ALA A 137 23.47 -16.49 2.34
CA ALA A 137 22.23 -17.04 1.78
C ALA A 137 22.49 -17.73 0.43
N LEU A 138 23.26 -17.09 -0.45
CA LEU A 138 23.63 -17.62 -1.77
C LEU A 138 24.44 -18.93 -1.66
N ALA A 139 25.21 -19.12 -0.58
CA ALA A 139 25.90 -20.37 -0.28
C ALA A 139 24.95 -21.56 0.00
N GLN A 140 23.65 -21.31 0.18
CA GLN A 140 22.65 -22.30 0.59
C GLN A 140 21.44 -22.28 -0.37
N PRO A 141 21.43 -23.10 -1.45
CA PRO A 141 20.37 -23.07 -2.46
C PRO A 141 18.95 -23.30 -1.91
N ALA A 142 18.82 -24.13 -0.87
CA ALA A 142 17.54 -24.35 -0.21
C ALA A 142 17.02 -23.09 0.50
N LEU A 143 17.90 -22.26 1.06
CA LEU A 143 17.54 -21.01 1.70
C LEU A 143 17.12 -19.95 0.67
N VAL A 144 17.83 -19.85 -0.46
CA VAL A 144 17.44 -18.98 -1.58
C VAL A 144 16.04 -19.34 -2.06
N ARG A 145 15.76 -20.63 -2.25
CA ARG A 145 14.42 -21.09 -2.64
C ARG A 145 13.35 -20.72 -1.62
N ALA A 146 13.60 -20.96 -0.33
CA ALA A 146 12.66 -20.64 0.74
C ALA A 146 12.39 -19.13 0.84
N LEU A 147 13.41 -18.28 0.71
CA LEU A 147 13.27 -16.83 0.74
C LEU A 147 12.55 -16.30 -0.50
N HIS A 148 12.82 -16.87 -1.69
CA HIS A 148 12.10 -16.52 -2.92
C HIS A 148 10.62 -16.86 -2.83
N ASP A 149 10.27 -18.06 -2.34
CA ASP A 149 8.89 -18.47 -2.09
C ASP A 149 8.21 -17.58 -1.06
N PHE A 150 8.91 -17.25 0.03
CA PHE A 150 8.38 -16.36 1.06
C PHE A 150 8.16 -14.93 0.52
N ALA A 151 9.08 -14.42 -0.29
CA ALA A 151 8.95 -13.13 -0.96
C ALA A 151 7.76 -13.13 -1.93
N PHE A 152 7.52 -14.23 -2.65
CA PHE A 152 6.36 -14.41 -3.52
C PHE A 152 5.04 -14.51 -2.73
N MET A 153 5.01 -15.26 -1.62
CA MET A 153 3.81 -15.39 -0.77
C MET A 153 3.42 -14.05 -0.14
N THR A 154 4.39 -13.34 0.41
CA THR A 154 4.16 -12.03 1.04
C THR A 154 3.85 -10.97 -0.02
N GLY A 155 4.70 -10.81 -1.03
CA GLY A 155 4.56 -9.76 -2.04
C GLY A 155 3.47 -10.05 -3.07
N GLY A 156 3.23 -11.31 -3.42
CA GLY A 156 2.19 -11.77 -4.32
C GLY A 156 0.87 -11.96 -3.58
N VAL A 157 0.64 -13.14 -3.02
CA VAL A 157 -0.69 -13.55 -2.54
C VAL A 157 -1.19 -12.66 -1.40
N ALA A 158 -0.40 -12.52 -0.33
CA ALA A 158 -0.84 -11.81 0.87
C ALA A 158 -1.00 -10.30 0.61
N GLN A 159 -0.02 -9.68 -0.04
CA GLN A 159 -0.08 -8.26 -0.39
C GLN A 159 -1.22 -7.96 -1.37
N VAL A 160 -1.41 -8.74 -2.44
CA VAL A 160 -2.46 -8.46 -3.45
C VAL A 160 -3.85 -8.63 -2.83
N THR A 161 -4.06 -9.68 -2.04
CA THR A 161 -5.34 -9.90 -1.35
C THR A 161 -5.69 -8.75 -0.41
N THR A 162 -4.74 -8.33 0.43
CA THR A 162 -4.94 -7.23 1.37
C THR A 162 -4.97 -5.87 0.69
N PHE A 163 -4.29 -5.71 -0.44
CA PHE A 163 -4.41 -4.53 -1.30
C PHE A 163 -5.81 -4.43 -1.90
N GLY A 164 -6.39 -5.56 -2.34
CA GLY A 164 -7.78 -5.65 -2.76
C GLY A 164 -8.74 -5.23 -1.65
N LEU A 165 -8.52 -5.72 -0.43
CA LEU A 165 -9.30 -5.32 0.74
C LEU A 165 -9.19 -3.80 1.00
N PHE A 166 -8.00 -3.23 0.90
CA PHE A 166 -7.78 -1.79 1.00
C PHE A 166 -8.57 -1.02 -0.07
N VAL A 167 -8.40 -1.38 -1.35
CA VAL A 167 -9.08 -0.73 -2.48
C VAL A 167 -10.60 -0.84 -2.36
N GLY A 168 -11.11 -2.00 -1.97
CA GLY A 168 -12.55 -2.25 -1.82
C GLY A 168 -13.16 -1.48 -0.65
N THR A 169 -12.53 -1.52 0.52
CA THR A 169 -13.00 -0.78 1.70
C THR A 169 -12.90 0.73 1.47
N ALA A 170 -11.82 1.21 0.84
CA ALA A 170 -11.65 2.61 0.47
C ALA A 170 -12.72 3.05 -0.52
N SER A 171 -13.03 2.24 -1.53
CA SER A 171 -14.07 2.54 -2.52
C SER A 171 -15.46 2.58 -1.91
N ALA A 172 -15.81 1.61 -1.07
CA ALA A 172 -17.09 1.57 -0.37
C ALA A 172 -17.25 2.76 0.58
N ALA A 173 -16.21 3.09 1.34
CA ALA A 173 -16.21 4.22 2.25
C ALA A 173 -16.27 5.56 1.48
N ALA A 174 -15.47 5.71 0.42
CA ALA A 174 -15.47 6.91 -0.42
C ALA A 174 -16.80 7.14 -1.13
N LEU A 175 -17.49 6.07 -1.55
CA LEU A 175 -18.83 6.16 -2.11
C LEU A 175 -19.85 6.70 -1.10
N LYS A 176 -19.82 6.18 0.14
CA LYS A 176 -20.68 6.66 1.24
C LYS A 176 -20.35 8.10 1.64
N ALA A 177 -19.07 8.46 1.60
CA ALA A 177 -18.56 9.78 1.95
C ALA A 177 -18.72 10.84 0.84
N GLY A 178 -19.13 10.44 -0.37
CA GLY A 178 -19.14 11.34 -1.54
C GLY A 178 -17.75 11.86 -1.94
N LEU A 179 -16.67 11.14 -1.58
CA LEU A 179 -15.29 11.55 -1.82
C LEU A 179 -14.84 11.33 -3.27
N LEU A 180 -15.34 10.29 -3.92
CA LEU A 180 -14.96 9.88 -5.27
C LEU A 180 -16.21 9.75 -6.17
N PRO A 181 -16.08 10.00 -7.49
CA PRO A 181 -17.10 9.66 -8.48
C PRO A 181 -17.49 8.18 -8.39
N ARG A 182 -18.79 7.90 -8.59
CA ARG A 182 -19.34 6.54 -8.47
C ARG A 182 -18.61 5.52 -9.34
N TRP A 183 -18.19 5.89 -10.55
CA TRP A 183 -17.48 5.00 -11.46
C TRP A 183 -16.09 4.58 -10.93
N ILE A 184 -15.38 5.46 -10.20
CA ILE A 184 -14.10 5.11 -9.55
C ILE A 184 -14.34 4.13 -8.40
N CYS A 185 -15.41 4.33 -7.63
CA CYS A 185 -15.77 3.40 -6.56
C CYS A 185 -16.15 2.01 -7.13
N TRP A 186 -16.88 1.97 -8.24
CA TRP A 186 -17.19 0.71 -8.93
C TRP A 186 -15.96 0.03 -9.50
N LEU A 187 -15.07 0.79 -10.15
CA LEU A 187 -13.77 0.30 -10.60
C LEU A 187 -13.01 -0.36 -9.44
N GLY A 188 -12.93 0.32 -8.29
CA GLY A 188 -12.26 -0.23 -7.12
C GLY A 188 -12.95 -1.47 -6.54
N GLY A 189 -14.28 -1.56 -6.61
CA GLY A 189 -15.01 -2.78 -6.28
C GLY A 189 -14.64 -3.97 -7.18
N VAL A 190 -14.53 -3.74 -8.49
CA VAL A 190 -14.10 -4.77 -9.45
C VAL A 190 -12.65 -5.17 -9.22
N CYS A 191 -11.75 -4.20 -9.00
CA CYS A 191 -10.36 -4.46 -8.65
C CYS A 191 -10.24 -5.28 -7.36
N ALA A 192 -11.02 -4.93 -6.33
CA ALA A 192 -11.04 -5.64 -5.06
C ALA A 192 -11.48 -7.10 -5.23
N ALA A 193 -12.50 -7.37 -6.05
CA ALA A 193 -12.94 -8.72 -6.34
C ALA A 193 -11.84 -9.56 -7.01
N ALA A 194 -11.17 -9.01 -8.03
CA ALA A 194 -10.07 -9.69 -8.71
C ALA A 194 -8.88 -9.96 -7.77
N SER A 195 -8.52 -8.97 -6.94
CA SER A 195 -7.45 -9.11 -5.95
C SER A 195 -7.77 -10.13 -4.86
N LEU A 196 -9.00 -10.16 -4.36
CA LEU A 196 -9.42 -11.15 -3.35
C LEU A 196 -9.47 -12.56 -3.93
N ALA A 197 -9.89 -12.72 -5.19
CA ALA A 197 -9.86 -14.00 -5.89
C ALA A 197 -8.43 -14.54 -6.05
N SER A 198 -7.40 -13.69 -5.93
CA SER A 198 -6.00 -14.12 -6.02
C SER A 198 -5.56 -15.06 -4.90
N VAL A 199 -6.33 -15.18 -3.80
CA VAL A 199 -6.12 -16.22 -2.77
C VAL A 199 -6.17 -17.64 -3.38
N LEU A 200 -6.90 -17.83 -4.48
CA LEU A 200 -6.96 -19.12 -5.19
C LEU A 200 -5.60 -19.57 -5.75
N ALA A 201 -4.61 -18.67 -5.84
CA ALA A 201 -3.24 -19.03 -6.20
C ALA A 201 -2.58 -19.97 -5.17
N LEU A 202 -3.09 -20.03 -3.92
CA LEU A 202 -2.65 -21.02 -2.93
C LEU A 202 -3.16 -22.43 -3.24
N ALA A 203 -4.27 -22.55 -3.95
CA ALA A 203 -4.87 -23.83 -4.31
C ALA A 203 -4.39 -24.35 -5.67
N SER A 204 -4.00 -23.45 -6.58
CA SER A 204 -3.60 -23.82 -7.93
C SER A 204 -2.65 -22.80 -8.57
N GLU A 205 -1.56 -23.27 -9.17
CA GLU A 205 -0.64 -22.44 -9.95
C GLU A 205 -1.34 -21.67 -11.10
N PRO A 206 -2.27 -22.26 -11.88
CA PRO A 206 -2.98 -21.52 -12.90
C PRO A 206 -3.66 -20.25 -12.38
N ALA A 207 -4.20 -20.24 -11.15
CA ALA A 207 -4.83 -19.06 -10.57
C ALA A 207 -3.85 -17.91 -10.25
N ALA A 208 -2.53 -18.14 -10.32
CA ALA A 208 -1.53 -17.10 -10.10
C ALA A 208 -1.65 -15.93 -11.10
N PHE A 209 -2.27 -16.10 -12.27
CA PHE A 209 -2.56 -15.00 -13.20
C PHE A 209 -3.46 -13.91 -12.59
N LEU A 210 -4.25 -14.23 -11.56
CA LEU A 210 -5.08 -13.25 -10.86
C LEU A 210 -4.24 -12.24 -10.08
N LEU A 211 -3.04 -12.62 -9.64
CA LEU A 211 -2.14 -11.74 -8.89
C LEU A 211 -1.76 -10.46 -9.66
N PRO A 212 -1.23 -10.54 -10.90
CA PRO A 212 -0.97 -9.34 -11.69
C PRO A 212 -2.26 -8.59 -12.04
N VAL A 213 -3.37 -9.29 -12.34
CA VAL A 213 -4.66 -8.64 -12.64
C VAL A 213 -5.15 -7.79 -11.46
N GLY A 214 -5.17 -8.36 -10.26
CA GLY A 214 -5.55 -7.66 -9.04
C GLY A 214 -4.61 -6.50 -8.72
N ARG A 215 -3.30 -6.73 -8.82
CA ARG A 215 -2.30 -5.70 -8.52
C ARG A 215 -2.38 -4.51 -9.47
N PHE A 216 -2.29 -4.75 -10.78
CA PHE A 216 -2.22 -3.67 -11.76
C PHE A 216 -3.54 -2.92 -11.87
N SER A 217 -4.68 -3.62 -11.77
CA SER A 217 -5.98 -2.95 -11.72
C SER A 217 -6.13 -2.08 -10.45
N GLY A 218 -5.69 -2.56 -9.29
CA GLY A 218 -5.66 -1.77 -8.07
C GLY A 218 -4.71 -0.55 -8.15
N ILE A 219 -3.57 -0.67 -8.83
CA ILE A 219 -2.67 0.46 -9.11
C ILE A 219 -3.36 1.53 -9.97
N ILE A 220 -4.10 1.12 -11.01
CA ILE A 220 -4.91 2.05 -11.83
C ILE A 220 -5.90 2.79 -10.93
N TRP A 221 -6.55 2.08 -10.00
CA TRP A 221 -7.45 2.70 -9.03
C TRP A 221 -6.72 3.70 -8.12
N VAL A 222 -5.53 3.39 -7.61
CA VAL A 222 -4.74 4.30 -6.76
C VAL A 222 -4.43 5.60 -7.50
N VAL A 223 -4.04 5.52 -8.78
CA VAL A 223 -3.80 6.71 -9.60
C VAL A 223 -5.07 7.53 -9.78
N ALA A 224 -6.18 6.88 -10.16
CA ALA A 224 -7.46 7.57 -10.37
C ALA A 224 -7.97 8.26 -9.09
N ALA A 225 -7.93 7.55 -7.96
CA ALA A 225 -8.32 8.09 -6.66
C ALA A 225 -7.39 9.22 -6.22
N GLY A 226 -6.06 9.04 -6.34
CA GLY A 226 -5.06 10.05 -5.99
C GLY A 226 -5.23 11.35 -6.78
N VAL A 227 -5.46 11.26 -8.10
CA VAL A 227 -5.71 12.42 -8.97
C VAL A 227 -6.99 13.15 -8.52
N VAL A 228 -8.10 12.43 -8.37
CA VAL A 228 -9.38 13.05 -8.00
C VAL A 228 -9.31 13.71 -6.62
N LEU A 229 -8.71 13.04 -5.63
CA LEU A 229 -8.57 13.59 -4.28
C LEU A 229 -7.63 14.79 -4.24
N THR A 230 -6.63 14.84 -5.11
CA THR A 230 -5.72 16.00 -5.23
C THR A 230 -6.43 17.19 -5.90
N LEU A 231 -7.18 16.94 -6.99
CA LEU A 231 -7.87 17.99 -7.75
C LEU A 231 -9.08 18.59 -7.02
N ARG A 232 -9.74 17.82 -6.14
CA ARG A 232 -10.91 18.28 -5.38
C ARG A 232 -10.58 19.07 -4.12
N ARG A 233 -9.29 19.37 -3.87
CA ARG A 233 -8.89 20.20 -2.73
C ARG A 233 -9.28 21.65 -2.97
N PRO A 234 -10.06 22.29 -2.08
CA PRO A 234 -10.19 23.74 -2.13
C PRO A 234 -8.80 24.34 -1.90
N VAL A 235 -8.35 25.17 -2.84
CA VAL A 235 -7.15 25.99 -2.67
C VAL A 235 -7.43 26.92 -1.49
N SER A 236 -6.89 26.61 -0.30
CA SER A 236 -6.82 27.56 0.81
C SER A 236 -5.92 28.72 0.40
N GLY A 237 -6.51 29.72 -0.25
CA GLY A 237 -5.75 30.83 -0.84
C GLY A 237 -6.56 31.92 -1.54
N ARG A 238 -7.87 32.06 -1.29
CA ARG A 238 -8.55 33.34 -1.52
C ARG A 238 -8.83 33.97 -0.18
N THR A 239 -7.84 34.69 0.32
CA THR A 239 -8.00 35.77 1.28
C THR A 239 -9.17 36.63 0.79
N GLN A 240 -10.22 36.73 1.59
CA GLN A 240 -11.25 37.76 1.40
C GLN A 240 -10.54 39.11 1.35
N ARG A 241 -10.74 39.84 0.26
CA ARG A 241 -10.70 41.30 0.25
C ARG A 241 -12.13 41.79 0.15
#